data_AF-A0A0A0KWZ4-F1
#
_entry.id   AF-A0A0A0KWZ4-F1
#
_cell.length_a   1.000
_cell.length_b   1.000
_cell.length_c   1.000
_cell.angle_alpha   90.00
_cell.angle_beta   90.00
_cell.angle_gamma   90.00
#
_symmetry.space_group_name_H-M   'P 1'
#
loop_
_entity.id
_entity.type
_entity.pdbx_description
1 polymer ?
#
loop_
_entity_poly.entity_id
_entity_poly.type
_entity_poly.pdbx_seq_one_letter_code
_entity_poly.pdbx_strand_id
1 'polypeptide(L)'
;MEEENAIELLQRYRRDRQTLLDFVLSGSLIKKVVMPPGAVTLDDVDLDQVSVDYVLNCAKKGAMLELSDAIRDYHDLTGFPQMNNSGSGDEFFLVTDLDSSGSPPKRAPPPAPAFTPPPVYTPPAVIAPPPMATPSLIERNVSRSESFESSQARELTVDDIDDFEDDEDVEVNSVRMSRRNPNDPADLALKLPSFSSGITDDDLRETAYEVLLACAGASGGLIVPSAEKKKDKKSKLMRKLGRSSKSGIVVEPHRAPGLVGLLETMRVQMEISESMDVRTRKGLLNALSGKVGKRMDTLLVPLELLSCISKTEFSDRKAFLRWQKRQLNILEEGLINHPVVGFGESGRKASELRILLSKIEESESLPPSTGELQRIECLRSLREISISLAERPARGDLTGEVCHWADGYPLNVRLYEKLLASVFDMLDEGKLTEEVEEILELLKSTWRVLGITETIHYTCFTWVLFRQFVITSEQGMLQHAIEQLKKIPLKEQRGPQERLHLKSLHSELEEEGSSRESSFLNSFIVPIQGWADRMLGDYHLHFSEDPRKMGNIVTVAMLARRLLLEEYETAESMSRTDKEQIEFYIISSLKSAFSRVRKNYYLCFTFWLMHDEWTCVLEIVV
;
A
#
# COMPACT_ATOMS: atom_id res chain seq x y z
N MET A 1 -31.77 22.23 -12.33
CA MET A 1 -30.98 23.40 -11.87
C MET A 1 -29.55 22.93 -11.99
N GLU A 2 -28.71 23.69 -12.69
CA GLU A 2 -27.43 23.17 -13.18
C GLU A 2 -26.48 22.83 -12.02
N GLU A 3 -25.82 21.68 -12.09
CA GLU A 3 -24.65 21.42 -11.26
C GLU A 3 -23.58 22.43 -11.67
N GLU A 4 -23.37 23.46 -10.84
CA GLU A 4 -22.26 24.38 -11.00
C GLU A 4 -20.98 23.55 -10.88
N ASN A 5 -20.33 23.34 -12.03
CA ASN A 5 -19.27 22.36 -12.20
C ASN A 5 -18.18 22.61 -11.16
N ALA A 6 -17.88 21.64 -10.28
CA ALA A 6 -17.01 21.84 -9.12
C ALA A 6 -15.63 22.42 -9.48
N ILE A 7 -15.16 22.16 -10.70
CA ILE A 7 -13.95 22.74 -11.30
C ILE A 7 -14.08 24.26 -11.48
N GLU A 8 -15.21 24.78 -11.94
CA GLU A 8 -15.45 26.23 -12.10
C GLU A 8 -15.53 26.93 -10.74
N LEU A 9 -16.13 26.28 -9.74
CA LEU A 9 -16.19 26.79 -8.37
C LEU A 9 -14.79 26.86 -7.73
N LEU A 10 -13.97 25.81 -7.87
CA LEU A 10 -12.57 25.82 -7.43
C LEU A 10 -11.73 26.89 -8.16
N GLN A 11 -11.93 27.06 -9.47
CA GLN A 11 -11.28 28.12 -10.26
C GLN A 11 -11.76 29.53 -9.87
N ARG A 12 -12.98 29.67 -9.33
CA ARG A 12 -13.47 30.93 -8.76
C ARG A 12 -12.80 31.21 -7.41
N TYR A 13 -12.80 30.25 -6.49
CA TYR A 13 -12.10 30.40 -5.20
C TYR A 13 -10.61 30.71 -5.36
N ARG A 14 -9.92 30.07 -6.33
CA ARG A 14 -8.52 30.39 -6.66
C ARG A 14 -8.35 31.85 -7.08
N ARG A 15 -9.19 32.36 -8.00
CA ARG A 15 -9.12 33.77 -8.47
C ARG A 15 -9.46 34.77 -7.36
N ASP A 16 -10.47 34.48 -6.55
CA ASP A 16 -10.90 35.35 -5.46
C ASP A 16 -9.79 35.42 -4.37
N ARG A 17 -9.12 34.29 -4.10
CA ARG A 17 -7.94 34.20 -3.22
C ARG A 17 -6.74 34.98 -3.75
N GLN A 18 -6.41 34.86 -5.04
CA GLN A 18 -5.34 35.63 -5.68
C GLN A 18 -5.61 37.14 -5.58
N THR A 19 -6.86 37.56 -5.84
CA THR A 19 -7.29 38.96 -5.78
C THR A 19 -7.21 39.51 -4.34
N LEU A 20 -7.55 38.69 -3.34
CA LEU A 20 -7.41 39.06 -1.93
C LEU A 20 -5.93 39.22 -1.52
N LEU A 21 -5.07 38.30 -1.92
CA LEU A 21 -3.63 38.39 -1.66
C LEU A 21 -3.03 39.63 -2.31
N ASP A 22 -3.30 39.87 -3.60
CA ASP A 22 -2.83 41.06 -4.31
C ASP A 22 -3.29 42.36 -3.64
N PHE A 23 -4.56 42.44 -3.22
CA PHE A 23 -5.08 43.59 -2.47
C PHE A 23 -4.37 43.81 -1.13
N VAL A 24 -4.09 42.75 -0.36
CA VAL A 24 -3.40 42.86 0.93
C VAL A 24 -1.92 43.22 0.76
N LEU A 25 -1.25 42.70 -0.27
CA LEU A 25 0.15 42.95 -0.59
C LEU A 25 0.37 44.35 -1.21
N SER A 26 -0.60 44.85 -1.98
CA SER A 26 -0.63 46.20 -2.53
C SER A 26 -1.13 47.27 -1.55
N GLY A 27 -1.74 46.87 -0.43
CA GLY A 27 -2.28 47.75 0.59
C GLY A 27 -1.23 48.25 1.60
N SER A 28 -1.48 49.40 2.24
CA SER A 28 -0.59 49.97 3.27
C SER A 28 -0.62 49.24 4.63
N LEU A 29 -1.11 48.00 4.66
CA LEU A 29 -1.26 47.18 5.88
C LEU A 29 0.05 46.50 6.30
N ILE A 30 0.99 46.34 5.36
CA ILE A 30 2.29 45.69 5.58
C ILE A 30 3.39 46.75 5.44
N LYS A 31 4.30 46.85 6.42
CA LYS A 31 5.30 47.93 6.43
C LYS A 31 6.33 47.85 5.31
N LYS A 32 6.64 46.62 4.87
CA LYS A 32 7.58 46.30 3.79
C LYS A 32 7.38 44.86 3.36
N VAL A 33 7.30 44.61 2.06
CA VAL A 33 7.32 43.27 1.45
C VAL A 33 8.73 43.00 0.91
N VAL A 34 9.24 41.78 1.11
CA VAL A 34 10.49 41.28 0.54
C VAL A 34 10.17 40.22 -0.50
N MET A 35 10.69 40.42 -1.70
CA MET A 35 10.57 39.49 -2.83
C MET A 35 11.51 38.28 -2.65
N PRO A 36 11.11 37.06 -3.08
CA PRO A 36 12.00 35.91 -3.05
C PRO A 36 13.16 36.07 -4.05
N PRO A 37 14.29 35.36 -3.85
CA PRO A 37 15.45 35.46 -4.74
C PRO A 37 15.10 35.13 -6.19
N GLY A 38 15.19 36.13 -7.08
CA GLY A 38 14.90 36.01 -8.51
C GLY A 38 13.62 36.73 -8.97
N ALA A 39 12.73 37.12 -8.05
CA ALA A 39 11.56 37.95 -8.35
C ALA A 39 11.91 39.45 -8.26
N VAL A 40 11.46 40.25 -9.21
CA VAL A 40 11.69 41.71 -9.26
C VAL A 40 10.40 42.47 -8.91
N THR A 41 9.25 41.88 -9.21
CA THR A 41 7.89 42.42 -9.06
C THR A 41 6.94 41.37 -8.51
N LEU A 42 5.77 41.77 -8.01
CA LEU A 42 4.77 40.82 -7.47
C LEU A 42 4.27 39.83 -8.54
N ASP A 43 4.25 40.26 -9.80
CA ASP A 43 3.89 39.45 -10.97
C ASP A 43 4.86 38.26 -11.22
N ASP A 44 6.08 38.31 -10.66
CA ASP A 44 7.07 37.22 -10.74
C ASP A 44 6.85 36.12 -9.68
N VAL A 45 5.81 36.24 -8.83
CA VAL A 45 5.53 35.33 -7.70
C VAL A 45 4.21 34.60 -7.91
N ASP A 46 4.24 33.27 -7.82
CA ASP A 46 3.03 32.44 -7.85
C ASP A 46 2.24 32.57 -6.54
N LEU A 47 1.24 33.46 -6.53
CA LEU A 47 0.36 33.70 -5.39
C LEU A 47 -0.43 32.45 -4.95
N ASP A 48 -0.59 31.43 -5.79
CA ASP A 48 -1.24 30.17 -5.37
C ASP A 48 -0.41 29.43 -4.33
N GLN A 49 0.91 29.64 -4.30
CA GLN A 49 1.85 29.00 -3.37
C GLN A 49 2.22 29.89 -2.16
N VAL A 50 1.54 31.02 -1.96
CA VAL A 50 1.78 31.94 -0.82
C VAL A 50 0.78 31.66 0.30
N SER A 51 1.25 31.47 1.54
CA SER A 51 0.39 31.26 2.72
C SER A 51 -0.41 32.52 3.05
N VAL A 52 -1.74 32.43 2.98
CA VAL A 52 -2.65 33.53 3.30
C VAL A 52 -2.60 33.87 4.79
N ASP A 53 -2.56 32.84 5.63
CA ASP A 53 -2.54 32.99 7.09
C ASP A 53 -1.25 33.66 7.57
N TYR A 54 -0.10 33.33 6.97
CA TYR A 54 1.17 34.02 7.22
C TYR A 54 1.09 35.50 6.84
N VAL A 55 0.59 35.81 5.64
CA VAL A 55 0.43 37.19 5.15
C VAL A 55 -0.49 38.00 6.06
N LEU A 56 -1.64 37.44 6.46
CA LEU A 56 -2.58 38.08 7.38
C LEU A 56 -2.00 38.25 8.79
N ASN A 57 -1.18 37.33 9.28
CA ASN A 57 -0.50 37.43 10.58
C ASN A 57 0.55 38.56 10.56
N CYS A 58 1.33 38.68 9.47
CA CYS A 58 2.25 39.80 9.26
C CYS A 58 1.53 41.15 9.17
N ALA A 59 0.38 41.21 8.49
CA ALA A 59 -0.46 42.41 8.44
C ALA A 59 -1.02 42.78 9.82
N LYS A 60 -1.61 41.82 10.57
CA LYS A 60 -2.10 42.02 11.95
C LYS A 60 -1.02 42.53 12.89
N LYS A 61 0.22 42.04 12.76
CA LYS A 61 1.38 42.46 13.57
C LYS A 61 2.06 43.74 13.07
N GLY A 62 1.64 44.29 11.93
CA GLY A 62 2.31 45.42 11.27
C GLY A 62 3.81 45.15 11.03
N ALA A 63 4.15 43.91 10.68
CA ALA A 63 5.51 43.43 10.52
C ALA A 63 6.03 43.64 9.08
N MET A 64 7.30 43.29 8.88
CA MET A 64 7.87 43.08 7.55
C MET A 64 7.42 41.69 7.06
N LEU A 65 6.97 41.59 5.82
CA LEU A 65 6.59 40.33 5.19
C LEU A 65 7.73 39.86 4.29
N GLU A 66 8.17 38.62 4.46
CA GLU A 66 9.07 37.96 3.53
C GLU A 66 8.32 36.88 2.75
N LEU A 67 8.19 37.06 1.43
CA LEU A 67 7.40 36.15 0.59
C LEU A 67 8.06 34.76 0.49
N SER A 68 9.38 34.67 0.59
CA SER A 68 10.11 33.40 0.70
C SER A 68 9.61 32.55 1.88
N ASP A 69 9.36 33.19 3.02
CA ASP A 69 8.88 32.55 4.24
C ASP A 69 7.40 32.20 4.12
N ALA A 70 6.58 33.07 3.51
CA ALA A 70 5.16 32.78 3.25
C ALA A 70 4.96 31.61 2.25
N ILE A 71 5.87 31.42 1.30
CA ILE A 71 5.86 30.27 0.38
C ILE A 71 6.32 29.00 1.10
N ARG A 72 7.36 29.09 1.93
CA ARG A 72 7.80 27.96 2.76
C ARG A 72 6.69 27.50 3.72
N ASP A 73 6.05 28.44 4.42
CA ASP A 73 4.92 28.20 5.33
C ASP A 73 3.74 27.51 4.61
N TYR A 74 3.43 27.90 3.38
CA TYR A 74 2.40 27.22 2.57
C TYR A 74 2.74 25.73 2.36
N HIS A 75 3.95 25.43 1.88
CA HIS A 75 4.36 24.03 1.63
C HIS A 75 4.52 23.23 2.93
N ASP A 76 5.07 23.83 4.00
CA ASP A 76 5.19 23.21 5.32
C ASP A 76 3.80 22.85 5.91
N LEU A 77 2.78 23.67 5.66
CA LEU A 77 1.41 23.43 6.12
C LEU A 77 0.60 22.47 5.23
N THR A 78 0.94 22.28 3.95
CA THR A 78 0.23 21.29 3.09
C THR A 78 0.31 19.85 3.59
N GLY A 79 1.26 19.54 4.49
CA GLY A 79 1.40 18.22 5.13
C GLY A 79 0.53 18.01 6.39
N PHE A 80 -0.24 19.01 6.84
CA PHE A 80 -1.01 18.96 8.08
C PHE A 80 -2.44 19.54 7.91
N PRO A 81 -3.44 19.08 8.67
CA PRO A 81 -4.74 19.77 8.71
C PRO A 81 -4.54 21.19 9.28
N GLN A 82 -5.19 22.19 8.67
CA GLN A 82 -5.08 23.59 9.10
C GLN A 82 -5.48 23.75 10.58
N MET A 83 -4.53 24.19 11.41
CA MET A 83 -4.78 24.64 12.78
C MET A 83 -4.33 26.09 12.90
N ASN A 84 -5.30 27.02 12.97
CA ASN A 84 -4.99 28.44 13.11
C ASN A 84 -4.45 28.74 14.52
N ASN A 85 -3.15 29.05 14.60
CA ASN A 85 -2.48 29.51 15.81
C ASN A 85 -2.77 31.00 16.12
N SER A 86 -4.05 31.38 16.13
CA SER A 86 -4.54 32.67 16.63
C SER A 86 -5.07 32.51 18.05
N GLY A 87 -4.26 32.93 19.04
CA GLY A 87 -4.58 32.86 20.47
C GLY A 87 -5.63 33.87 20.95
N SER A 88 -6.85 33.80 20.39
CA SER A 88 -8.06 34.44 20.91
C SER A 88 -9.24 33.50 20.66
N GLY A 89 -10.03 33.24 21.70
CA GLY A 89 -11.13 32.26 21.64
C GLY A 89 -12.31 32.64 20.72
N ASP A 90 -13.22 31.68 20.59
CA ASP A 90 -14.49 31.74 19.86
C ASP A 90 -14.44 31.88 18.33
N GLU A 91 -13.98 30.83 17.64
CA GLU A 91 -14.40 30.53 16.26
C GLU A 91 -14.96 29.10 16.17
N PHE A 92 -16.25 28.99 15.81
CA PHE A 92 -16.94 27.72 15.58
C PHE A 92 -16.99 27.40 14.08
N PHE A 93 -16.36 26.31 13.65
CA PHE A 93 -16.53 25.79 12.30
C PHE A 93 -17.85 25.01 12.21
N LEU A 94 -18.90 25.68 11.74
CA LEU A 94 -20.11 24.99 11.29
C LEU A 94 -19.85 24.35 9.91
N VAL A 95 -19.60 23.04 9.90
CA VAL A 95 -19.76 22.23 8.70
C VAL A 95 -21.25 22.16 8.38
N THR A 96 -21.74 23.08 7.56
CA THR A 96 -23.10 23.01 7.01
C THR A 96 -23.08 22.21 5.72
N ASP A 97 -23.53 20.96 5.76
CA ASP A 97 -23.97 20.24 4.57
C ASP A 97 -25.06 21.06 3.87
N LEU A 98 -24.80 21.42 2.60
CA LEU A 98 -25.64 22.34 1.83
C LEU A 98 -27.11 21.87 1.75
N ASP A 99 -27.32 20.55 1.76
CA ASP A 99 -28.62 19.89 1.61
C ASP A 99 -29.44 19.79 2.92
N SER A 100 -28.88 20.19 4.07
CA SER A 100 -29.51 19.99 5.39
C SER A 100 -29.94 21.26 6.13
N SER A 101 -29.67 22.45 5.56
CA SER A 101 -30.01 23.73 6.20
C SER A 101 -31.50 24.08 6.06
N GLY A 102 -32.27 23.74 7.11
CA GLY A 102 -33.67 24.14 7.25
C GLY A 102 -33.84 25.67 7.41
N SER A 103 -35.06 26.18 7.16
CA SER A 103 -35.34 27.62 7.26
C SER A 103 -35.08 28.18 8.67
N PRO A 104 -34.52 29.41 8.81
CA PRO A 104 -34.05 29.93 10.09
C PRO A 104 -35.17 30.14 11.14
N PRO A 105 -34.85 30.09 12.45
CA PRO A 105 -35.83 30.22 13.52
C PRO A 105 -36.57 31.56 13.50
N LYS A 106 -37.91 31.53 13.42
CA LYS A 106 -38.76 32.72 13.34
C LYS A 106 -39.03 33.43 14.68
N ARG A 107 -38.24 33.16 15.72
CA ARG A 107 -38.46 33.70 17.08
C ARG A 107 -37.27 34.54 17.52
N ALA A 108 -37.53 35.78 17.94
CA ALA A 108 -36.51 36.66 18.47
C ALA A 108 -35.91 36.10 19.78
N PRO A 109 -34.59 36.24 20.01
CA PRO A 109 -33.94 35.81 21.24
C PRO A 109 -34.40 36.68 22.44
N PRO A 110 -34.41 36.13 23.66
CA PRO A 110 -34.75 36.88 24.86
C PRO A 110 -33.69 37.95 25.20
N PRO A 111 -34.06 39.10 25.77
CA PRO A 111 -33.12 40.17 26.13
C PRO A 111 -32.28 39.79 27.36
N ALA A 112 -30.99 40.13 27.32
CA ALA A 112 -30.07 39.92 28.44
C ALA A 112 -30.32 40.91 29.60
N PRO A 113 -30.10 40.50 30.87
CA PRO A 113 -30.25 41.38 32.03
C PRO A 113 -29.15 42.44 32.08
N ALA A 114 -29.51 43.66 32.51
CA ALA A 114 -28.59 44.79 32.60
C ALA A 114 -27.65 44.68 33.82
N PHE A 115 -26.38 45.06 33.62
CA PHE A 115 -25.36 45.13 34.67
C PHE A 115 -25.67 46.23 35.69
N THR A 116 -25.61 45.90 36.99
CA THR A 116 -25.61 46.87 38.09
C THR A 116 -24.32 46.72 38.91
N PRO A 117 -23.56 47.80 39.17
CA PRO A 117 -22.33 47.73 39.96
C PRO A 117 -22.61 47.51 41.46
N PRO A 118 -21.69 46.87 42.21
CA PRO A 118 -21.88 46.57 43.63
C PRO A 118 -21.64 47.78 44.55
N PRO A 119 -22.21 47.80 45.77
CA PRO A 119 -22.00 48.87 46.74
C PRO A 119 -20.69 48.74 47.51
N VAL A 120 -20.08 49.87 47.85
CA VAL A 120 -18.91 49.98 48.75
C VAL A 120 -19.34 49.76 50.20
N TYR A 121 -18.60 48.97 50.98
CA TYR A 121 -18.81 48.82 52.43
C TYR A 121 -17.50 48.89 53.22
N THR A 122 -17.51 49.66 54.31
CA THR A 122 -16.40 49.84 55.26
C THR A 122 -16.61 49.00 56.54
N PRO A 123 -15.55 48.50 57.20
CA PRO A 123 -15.65 47.56 58.34
C PRO A 123 -15.76 48.24 59.72
N PRO A 124 -16.26 47.52 60.74
CA PRO A 124 -15.62 47.62 62.07
C PRO A 124 -15.57 46.32 62.94
N ALA A 125 -14.42 46.16 63.61
CA ALA A 125 -14.14 45.66 64.98
C ALA A 125 -14.81 44.41 65.63
N VAL A 126 -13.95 43.39 65.82
CA VAL A 126 -13.72 42.45 66.96
C VAL A 126 -14.52 42.60 68.28
N ILE A 127 -14.98 41.46 68.87
CA ILE A 127 -14.87 41.04 70.30
C ILE A 127 -15.33 39.56 70.49
N ALA A 128 -14.84 38.87 71.54
CA ALA A 128 -14.87 37.39 71.72
C ALA A 128 -15.98 36.81 72.64
N PRO A 129 -16.21 35.47 72.66
CA PRO A 129 -17.17 34.78 73.56
C PRO A 129 -16.53 33.88 74.65
N PRO A 130 -17.19 33.71 75.82
CA PRO A 130 -17.45 32.38 76.44
C PRO A 130 -18.76 32.35 77.30
N PRO A 131 -19.13 31.31 78.11
CA PRO A 131 -18.92 29.85 78.04
C PRO A 131 -20.19 28.95 78.33
N MET A 132 -20.06 27.65 78.04
CA MET A 132 -20.57 26.40 78.72
C MET A 132 -21.94 26.29 79.45
N ALA A 133 -22.60 25.12 79.27
CA ALA A 133 -23.00 24.18 80.36
C ALA A 133 -23.48 22.79 79.84
N THR A 134 -23.33 21.73 80.65
CA THR A 134 -23.77 20.33 80.43
C THR A 134 -24.94 19.94 81.36
N PRO A 135 -25.49 18.70 81.33
CA PRO A 135 -24.99 17.64 82.24
C PRO A 135 -25.07 16.18 81.72
N SER A 136 -24.58 15.22 82.54
CA SER A 136 -24.56 13.75 82.34
C SER A 136 -25.67 13.04 83.17
N LEU A 137 -25.77 11.72 83.45
CA LEU A 137 -24.86 10.54 83.42
C LEU A 137 -25.70 9.24 83.53
N ILE A 138 -25.22 8.06 83.10
CA ILE A 138 -25.31 6.73 83.80
C ILE A 138 -24.63 5.61 82.96
N GLU A 139 -23.82 4.77 83.60
CA GLU A 139 -23.04 3.67 82.99
C GLU A 139 -23.66 2.27 83.21
N ARG A 140 -23.25 1.28 82.41
CA ARG A 140 -23.05 -0.11 82.89
C ARG A 140 -22.15 -1.00 82.00
N ASN A 141 -20.90 -1.14 82.45
CA ASN A 141 -19.99 -2.29 82.43
C ASN A 141 -19.69 -3.16 81.17
N VAL A 142 -18.41 -3.07 80.77
CA VAL A 142 -17.41 -4.16 80.67
C VAL A 142 -17.66 -5.34 79.71
N SER A 143 -16.89 -5.40 78.61
CA SER A 143 -15.83 -6.42 78.40
C SER A 143 -15.00 -6.27 77.10
N ARG A 144 -13.69 -6.07 77.28
CA ARG A 144 -12.57 -6.79 76.62
C ARG A 144 -12.23 -6.56 75.12
N SER A 145 -11.15 -5.78 74.92
CA SER A 145 -10.07 -5.95 73.90
C SER A 145 -10.46 -5.70 72.41
N GLU A 146 -9.58 -5.20 71.53
CA GLU A 146 -8.11 -5.08 71.54
C GLU A 146 -7.60 -3.64 71.23
N SER A 147 -6.32 -3.40 71.49
CA SER A 147 -5.69 -2.07 71.58
C SER A 147 -4.82 -1.69 70.38
N PHE A 148 -4.92 -0.43 69.96
CA PHE A 148 -3.86 0.29 69.25
C PHE A 148 -3.12 1.22 70.23
N GLU A 149 -1.78 1.15 70.25
CA GLU A 149 -0.88 2.24 70.67
C GLU A 149 0.24 2.24 69.60
N SER A 150 0.43 3.26 68.76
CA SER A 150 0.75 4.67 69.04
C SER A 150 2.01 4.84 69.90
N SER A 151 3.11 5.30 69.30
CA SER A 151 3.61 6.65 69.57
C SER A 151 4.92 7.01 68.84
N GLN A 152 5.06 8.33 68.65
CA GLN A 152 6.28 9.13 68.49
C GLN A 152 6.98 9.23 67.12
N ALA A 153 7.31 10.49 66.83
CA ALA A 153 7.92 10.96 65.61
C ALA A 153 9.44 10.75 65.58
N ARG A 154 9.97 10.63 64.36
CA ARG A 154 11.37 10.96 64.07
C ARG A 154 11.47 11.46 62.64
N GLU A 155 12.16 12.58 62.45
CA GLU A 155 12.60 13.02 61.12
C GLU A 155 13.52 11.96 60.53
N LEU A 156 13.33 11.62 59.25
CA LEU A 156 14.28 10.85 58.47
C LEU A 156 14.44 11.49 57.09
N THR A 157 15.70 11.58 56.68
CA THR A 157 16.20 12.21 55.46
C THR A 157 16.18 11.25 54.27
N VAL A 158 16.41 11.80 53.08
CA VAL A 158 16.64 11.05 51.84
C VAL A 158 17.91 10.19 51.98
N ASP A 159 17.73 8.88 52.03
CA ASP A 159 18.50 7.79 51.40
C ASP A 159 18.05 6.43 52.01
N ASP A 160 18.35 5.31 51.35
CA ASP A 160 18.08 3.91 51.75
C ASP A 160 16.62 3.38 51.75
N ILE A 161 16.09 3.02 50.57
CA ILE A 161 15.44 1.69 50.34
C ILE A 161 15.78 1.22 48.91
N ASP A 162 16.80 0.36 48.80
CA ASP A 162 17.01 -0.50 47.63
C ASP A 162 16.41 -1.90 47.90
N ASP A 163 16.05 -2.58 46.80
CA ASP A 163 15.83 -4.02 46.60
C ASP A 163 14.84 -4.80 47.49
N PHE A 164 13.75 -5.26 46.86
CA PHE A 164 13.45 -6.71 46.81
C PHE A 164 12.61 -7.08 45.56
N GLU A 165 13.36 -7.48 44.52
CA GLU A 165 13.12 -8.57 43.55
C GLU A 165 11.80 -8.69 42.75
N ASP A 166 12.00 -8.89 41.44
CA ASP A 166 11.03 -9.07 40.36
C ASP A 166 10.12 -10.32 40.49
N ASP A 167 8.90 -10.23 39.95
CA ASP A 167 8.37 -11.29 39.08
C ASP A 167 7.21 -10.79 38.17
N GLU A 168 7.23 -11.26 36.92
CA GLU A 168 6.25 -11.07 35.82
C GLU A 168 5.92 -9.65 35.31
N ASP A 169 6.82 -9.12 34.48
CA ASP A 169 6.54 -8.09 33.48
C ASP A 169 5.43 -8.53 32.51
N VAL A 170 4.21 -8.02 32.70
CA VAL A 170 3.23 -7.93 31.62
C VAL A 170 3.69 -6.82 30.67
N GLU A 171 4.44 -7.20 29.64
CA GLU A 171 5.01 -6.27 28.66
C GLU A 171 3.89 -5.57 27.85
N VAL A 172 3.38 -4.46 28.41
CA VAL A 172 2.38 -3.61 27.76
C VAL A 172 3.07 -2.88 26.62
N ASN A 173 3.01 -3.52 25.45
CA ASN A 173 3.44 -2.99 24.16
C ASN A 173 3.03 -1.51 24.04
N SER A 174 4.01 -0.62 24.19
CA SER A 174 3.78 0.81 24.16
C SER A 174 3.43 1.21 22.73
N VAL A 175 2.13 1.35 22.48
CA VAL A 175 1.59 1.75 21.18
C VAL A 175 2.06 3.16 20.85
N ARG A 176 3.25 3.25 20.23
CA ARG A 176 3.51 4.24 19.19
C ARG A 176 2.34 4.13 18.23
N MET A 177 1.43 5.10 18.28
CA MET A 177 0.37 5.26 17.30
C MET A 177 1.04 5.55 15.96
N SER A 178 1.35 4.47 15.24
CA SER A 178 2.01 4.50 13.96
C SER A 178 1.14 5.30 13.00
N ARG A 179 1.66 6.41 12.49
CA ARG A 179 1.00 7.25 11.48
C ARG A 179 1.03 6.56 10.10
N ARG A 180 0.61 5.29 10.02
CA ARG A 180 0.36 4.62 8.75
C ARG A 180 -0.96 5.10 8.20
N ASN A 181 -0.97 5.40 6.91
CA ASN A 181 -2.20 5.58 6.15
C ASN A 181 -2.99 4.25 6.24
N PRO A 182 -4.30 4.24 6.58
CA PRO A 182 -5.08 2.99 6.61
C PRO A 182 -5.07 2.21 5.27
N ASN A 183 -4.78 2.91 4.17
CA ASN A 183 -4.64 2.38 2.81
C ASN A 183 -3.18 2.08 2.41
N ASP A 184 -2.24 1.92 3.34
CA ASP A 184 -0.84 1.58 3.02
C ASP A 184 -0.75 0.17 2.38
N PRO A 185 -0.35 0.03 1.10
CA PRO A 185 -0.24 -1.26 0.45
C PRO A 185 0.88 -2.15 1.01
N ALA A 186 1.81 -1.60 1.81
CA ALA A 186 2.81 -2.38 2.53
C ALA A 186 2.17 -3.33 3.57
N ASP A 187 0.99 -2.99 4.11
CA ASP A 187 0.27 -3.86 5.03
C ASP A 187 -0.33 -5.10 4.34
N LEU A 188 -0.35 -5.14 3.01
CA LEU A 188 -0.75 -6.30 2.19
C LEU A 188 0.43 -7.04 1.54
N ALA A 189 1.67 -6.76 1.95
CA ALA A 189 2.85 -7.45 1.44
C ALA A 189 2.69 -8.99 1.57
N LEU A 190 2.98 -9.71 0.49
CA LEU A 190 2.96 -11.17 0.48
C LEU A 190 4.02 -11.72 1.43
N LYS A 191 3.68 -12.76 2.20
CA LYS A 191 4.65 -13.46 3.05
C LYS A 191 5.44 -14.47 2.22
N LEU A 192 6.32 -13.95 1.36
CA LEU A 192 7.20 -14.70 0.48
C LEU A 192 8.65 -14.23 0.68
N PRO A 193 9.64 -15.14 0.63
CA PRO A 193 11.05 -14.78 0.74
C PRO A 193 11.53 -13.92 -0.44
N SER A 194 12.57 -13.13 -0.20
CA SER A 194 13.31 -12.43 -1.24
C SER A 194 14.17 -13.41 -2.06
N PHE A 195 14.28 -13.17 -3.37
CA PHE A 195 15.10 -13.99 -4.26
C PHE A 195 16.59 -13.75 -4.04
N SER A 196 17.35 -14.82 -3.83
CA SER A 196 18.78 -14.76 -3.46
C SER A 196 19.69 -14.09 -4.50
N SER A 197 19.32 -14.17 -5.78
CA SER A 197 20.02 -13.54 -6.90
C SER A 197 19.69 -12.05 -7.09
N GLY A 198 18.75 -11.51 -6.29
CA GLY A 198 18.39 -10.09 -6.30
C GLY A 198 17.46 -9.68 -7.45
N ILE A 199 16.57 -10.56 -7.88
CA ILE A 199 15.57 -10.29 -8.93
C ILE A 199 14.63 -9.14 -8.51
N THR A 200 14.51 -8.14 -9.38
CA THR A 200 13.63 -6.98 -9.17
C THR A 200 12.20 -7.23 -9.65
N ASP A 201 11.28 -6.31 -9.32
CA ASP A 201 9.89 -6.40 -9.78
C ASP A 201 9.76 -6.17 -11.30
N ASP A 202 10.63 -5.33 -11.87
CA ASP A 202 10.81 -5.16 -13.32
C ASP A 202 11.27 -6.47 -13.97
N ASP A 203 12.27 -7.14 -13.38
CA ASP A 203 12.80 -8.41 -13.90
C ASP A 203 11.72 -9.51 -13.95
N LEU A 204 10.85 -9.58 -12.94
CA LEU A 204 9.69 -10.47 -12.92
C LEU A 204 8.65 -10.09 -13.96
N ARG A 205 8.31 -8.80 -14.12
CA ARG A 205 7.33 -8.31 -15.09
C ARG A 205 7.78 -8.58 -16.52
N GLU A 206 9.02 -8.25 -16.83
CA GLU A 206 9.64 -8.52 -18.13
C GLU A 206 9.70 -10.02 -18.43
N THR A 207 10.07 -10.85 -17.45
CA THR A 207 10.14 -12.32 -17.64
C THR A 207 8.75 -12.96 -17.76
N ALA A 208 7.76 -12.48 -17.02
CA ALA A 208 6.38 -12.92 -17.13
C ALA A 208 5.83 -12.70 -18.55
N TYR A 209 6.13 -11.55 -19.17
CA TYR A 209 5.78 -11.30 -20.57
C TYR A 209 6.51 -12.23 -21.55
N GLU A 210 7.77 -12.60 -21.28
CA GLU A 210 8.51 -13.59 -22.08
C GLU A 210 7.87 -14.99 -22.01
N VAL A 211 7.38 -15.41 -20.83
CA VAL A 211 6.61 -16.64 -20.64
C VAL A 211 5.29 -16.58 -21.41
N LEU A 212 4.56 -15.46 -21.32
CA LEU A 212 3.29 -15.24 -22.04
C LEU A 212 3.48 -15.36 -23.55
N LEU A 213 4.48 -14.67 -24.13
CA LEU A 213 4.79 -14.75 -25.55
C LEU A 213 5.18 -16.15 -26.01
N ALA A 214 5.94 -16.89 -25.17
CA ALA A 214 6.25 -18.28 -25.43
C ALA A 214 4.99 -19.15 -25.47
N CYS A 215 4.06 -18.98 -24.53
CA CYS A 215 2.83 -19.77 -24.50
C CYS A 215 1.86 -19.40 -25.65
N ALA A 216 1.73 -18.11 -25.96
CA ALA A 216 0.85 -17.61 -27.02
C ALA A 216 1.32 -17.94 -28.45
N GLY A 217 2.62 -18.24 -28.64
CA GLY A 217 3.20 -18.44 -29.97
C GLY A 217 2.61 -19.61 -30.76
N ALA A 218 2.16 -20.67 -30.08
CA ALA A 218 1.48 -21.80 -30.72
C ALA A 218 0.16 -21.40 -31.39
N SER A 219 -0.49 -20.36 -30.89
CA SER A 219 -1.72 -19.76 -31.44
C SER A 219 -1.43 -18.60 -32.41
N GLY A 220 -0.19 -18.46 -32.90
CA GLY A 220 0.23 -17.36 -33.77
C GLY A 220 0.64 -16.07 -33.03
N GLY A 221 0.75 -16.11 -31.70
CA GLY A 221 1.12 -14.96 -30.87
C GLY A 221 2.52 -14.37 -31.11
N LEU A 222 3.38 -15.04 -31.89
CA LEU A 222 4.73 -14.57 -32.25
C LEU A 222 4.81 -13.80 -33.58
N ILE A 223 3.70 -13.35 -34.15
CA ILE A 223 3.75 -12.40 -35.28
C ILE A 223 4.56 -11.17 -34.83
N VAL A 224 5.68 -10.93 -35.49
CA VAL A 224 6.52 -9.75 -35.27
C VAL A 224 5.87 -8.58 -35.98
N PRO A 225 5.57 -7.46 -35.28
CA PRO A 225 5.10 -6.24 -35.92
C PRO A 225 6.09 -5.84 -37.02
N SER A 226 5.66 -5.84 -38.29
CA SER A 226 6.51 -5.29 -39.32
C SER A 226 6.56 -3.79 -39.08
N ALA A 227 7.75 -3.24 -38.82
CA ALA A 227 7.96 -1.81 -38.88
C ALA A 227 7.51 -1.32 -40.27
N GLU A 228 6.32 -0.73 -40.35
CA GLU A 228 5.83 -0.12 -41.59
C GLU A 228 6.90 0.87 -42.01
N LYS A 229 7.53 0.60 -43.17
CA LYS A 229 8.61 1.43 -43.68
C LYS A 229 8.10 2.87 -43.69
N LYS A 230 8.71 3.73 -42.85
CA LYS A 230 8.46 5.17 -42.79
C LYS A 230 8.28 5.68 -44.21
N LYS A 231 7.04 5.90 -44.61
CA LYS A 231 6.71 6.28 -45.98
C LYS A 231 7.18 7.71 -46.13
N ASP A 232 8.30 7.91 -46.81
CA ASP A 232 8.98 9.19 -47.03
C ASP A 232 8.05 10.24 -47.66
N LYS A 233 7.19 10.85 -46.85
CA LYS A 233 6.41 12.04 -47.20
C LYS A 233 7.23 13.28 -46.89
N LYS A 234 8.28 13.42 -47.69
CA LYS A 234 9.04 14.66 -47.85
C LYS A 234 8.15 15.72 -48.52
N SER A 235 7.28 16.37 -47.75
CA SER A 235 6.51 17.53 -48.21
C SER A 235 6.71 18.73 -47.29
N LYS A 236 7.52 19.67 -47.77
CA LYS A 236 7.55 21.07 -47.31
C LYS A 236 6.12 21.62 -47.32
N LEU A 237 5.70 22.36 -46.28
CA LEU A 237 5.68 23.83 -46.30
C LEU A 237 5.07 24.39 -45.00
N MET A 238 5.71 25.38 -44.39
CA MET A 238 5.09 26.21 -43.35
C MET A 238 4.08 27.19 -43.98
N ARG A 239 2.84 27.29 -43.45
CA ARG A 239 2.24 28.57 -43.00
C ARG A 239 0.77 28.51 -42.53
N LYS A 240 0.55 29.23 -41.42
CA LYS A 240 -0.63 30.06 -41.04
C LYS A 240 -1.93 29.39 -40.58
N LEU A 241 -2.15 29.54 -39.27
CA LEU A 241 -3.27 30.27 -38.64
C LEU A 241 -4.68 30.12 -39.29
N GLY A 242 -5.56 29.38 -38.62
CA GLY A 242 -6.99 29.37 -38.87
C GLY A 242 -7.76 28.76 -37.69
N ARG A 243 -8.42 29.58 -36.87
CA ARG A 243 -9.38 29.11 -35.86
C ARG A 243 -10.66 28.65 -36.56
N SER A 244 -11.09 27.40 -36.33
CA SER A 244 -12.48 26.97 -36.53
C SER A 244 -12.78 25.72 -35.70
N SER A 245 -13.84 25.76 -34.92
CA SER A 245 -14.34 24.60 -34.17
C SER A 245 -15.12 23.64 -35.07
N LYS A 246 -14.95 22.33 -34.83
CA LYS A 246 -16.03 21.31 -34.70
C LYS A 246 -15.47 19.89 -34.56
N SER A 247 -16.06 19.14 -33.62
CA SER A 247 -16.08 17.67 -33.51
C SER A 247 -14.80 16.91 -33.89
N GLY A 248 -13.91 16.72 -32.91
CA GLY A 248 -12.86 15.71 -33.02
C GLY A 248 -13.44 14.31 -32.80
N ILE A 249 -13.65 13.55 -33.87
CA ILE A 249 -13.61 12.09 -33.79
C ILE A 249 -12.14 11.75 -33.55
N VAL A 250 -11.82 11.27 -32.35
CA VAL A 250 -10.50 10.69 -32.08
C VAL A 250 -10.41 9.43 -32.93
N VAL A 251 -9.56 9.45 -33.95
CA VAL A 251 -9.24 8.26 -34.73
C VAL A 251 -8.27 7.45 -33.88
N GLU A 252 -8.82 6.46 -33.17
CA GLU A 252 -8.03 5.50 -32.40
C GLU A 252 -7.05 4.77 -33.34
N PRO A 253 -5.77 4.62 -32.96
CA PRO A 253 -4.83 3.82 -33.75
C PRO A 253 -5.38 2.39 -33.84
N HIS A 254 -5.33 1.79 -35.03
CA HIS A 254 -6.02 0.53 -35.29
C HIS A 254 -5.55 -0.59 -34.35
N ARG A 255 -6.35 -0.95 -33.34
CA ARG A 255 -6.17 -2.19 -32.56
C ARG A 255 -6.17 -3.34 -33.58
N ALA A 256 -5.08 -4.13 -33.62
CA ALA A 256 -5.03 -5.31 -34.47
C ALA A 256 -6.08 -6.32 -33.95
N PRO A 257 -6.95 -6.90 -34.78
CA PRO A 257 -8.01 -7.78 -34.28
C PRO A 257 -7.45 -9.10 -33.73
N GLY A 258 -8.07 -9.61 -32.65
CA GLY A 258 -7.75 -10.90 -32.05
C GLY A 258 -6.46 -10.92 -31.22
N LEU A 259 -5.82 -12.10 -31.14
CA LEU A 259 -4.66 -12.35 -30.26
C LEU A 259 -3.50 -11.35 -30.43
N VAL A 260 -3.29 -10.82 -31.64
CA VAL A 260 -2.23 -9.83 -31.88
C VAL A 260 -2.52 -8.51 -31.18
N GLY A 261 -3.77 -8.04 -31.19
CA GLY A 261 -4.19 -6.86 -30.43
C GLY A 261 -4.16 -7.11 -28.93
N LEU A 262 -4.65 -8.27 -28.49
CA LEU A 262 -4.64 -8.62 -27.06
C LEU A 262 -3.21 -8.64 -26.48
N LEU A 263 -2.24 -9.20 -27.21
CA LEU A 263 -0.83 -9.19 -26.82
C LEU A 263 -0.19 -7.79 -26.87
N GLU A 264 -0.71 -6.88 -27.68
CA GLU A 264 -0.29 -5.47 -27.74
C GLU A 264 -0.92 -4.66 -26.58
N THR A 265 -2.20 -4.89 -26.25
CA THR A 265 -2.82 -4.37 -25.02
C THR A 265 -2.03 -4.83 -23.80
N MET A 266 -1.74 -6.12 -23.66
CA MET A 266 -0.93 -6.65 -22.56
C MET A 266 0.51 -6.12 -22.57
N ARG A 267 1.12 -5.90 -23.75
CA ARG A 267 2.45 -5.24 -23.85
C ARG A 267 2.42 -3.87 -23.18
N VAL A 268 1.37 -3.10 -23.46
CA VAL A 268 1.15 -1.74 -22.94
C VAL A 268 0.84 -1.77 -21.44
N GLN A 269 -0.10 -2.60 -20.97
CA GLN A 269 -0.44 -2.73 -19.55
C GLN A 269 0.72 -3.26 -18.69
N MET A 270 1.61 -4.08 -19.26
CA MET A 270 2.83 -4.55 -18.57
C MET A 270 4.06 -3.63 -18.78
N GLU A 271 3.88 -2.44 -19.36
CA GLU A 271 4.93 -1.44 -19.63
C GLU A 271 6.12 -1.94 -20.48
N ILE A 272 5.93 -2.99 -21.27
CA ILE A 272 7.00 -3.63 -22.04
C ILE A 272 7.33 -2.77 -23.26
N SER A 273 8.58 -2.34 -23.42
CA SER A 273 8.96 -1.54 -24.59
C SER A 273 8.80 -2.32 -25.91
N GLU A 274 8.35 -1.65 -26.98
CA GLU A 274 8.28 -2.22 -28.35
C GLU A 274 9.62 -2.86 -28.77
N SER A 275 10.74 -2.23 -28.39
CA SER A 275 12.09 -2.74 -28.69
C SER A 275 12.43 -4.05 -27.97
N MET A 276 11.82 -4.31 -26.81
CA MET A 276 11.95 -5.58 -26.10
C MET A 276 11.02 -6.61 -26.73
N ASP A 277 9.75 -6.29 -26.93
CA ASP A 277 8.76 -7.19 -27.53
C ASP A 277 9.25 -7.76 -28.87
N VAL A 278 9.68 -6.89 -29.81
CA VAL A 278 10.20 -7.30 -31.12
C VAL A 278 11.43 -8.22 -30.99
N ARG A 279 12.33 -7.92 -30.04
CA ARG A 279 13.54 -8.72 -29.77
C ARG A 279 13.18 -10.09 -29.19
N THR A 280 12.28 -10.14 -28.22
CA THR A 280 11.80 -11.37 -27.60
C THR A 280 11.06 -12.24 -28.61
N ARG A 281 10.12 -11.69 -29.39
CA ARG A 281 9.41 -12.45 -30.45
C ARG A 281 10.38 -13.08 -31.44
N LYS A 282 11.35 -12.30 -31.93
CA LYS A 282 12.39 -12.77 -32.85
C LYS A 282 13.30 -13.82 -32.20
N GLY A 283 13.68 -13.65 -30.94
CA GLY A 283 14.45 -14.62 -30.16
C GLY A 283 13.73 -15.96 -30.02
N LEU A 284 12.43 -15.94 -29.69
CA LEU A 284 11.60 -17.14 -29.60
C LEU A 284 11.39 -17.82 -30.95
N LEU A 285 11.15 -17.07 -32.03
CA LEU A 285 11.10 -17.61 -33.40
C LEU A 285 12.41 -18.27 -33.81
N ASN A 286 13.55 -17.64 -33.52
CA ASN A 286 14.88 -18.23 -33.75
C ASN A 286 15.07 -19.52 -32.94
N ALA A 287 14.62 -19.55 -31.68
CA ALA A 287 14.72 -20.73 -30.81
C ALA A 287 13.86 -21.91 -31.27
N LEU A 288 12.81 -21.66 -32.07
CA LEU A 288 11.99 -22.70 -32.70
C LEU A 288 12.55 -23.21 -34.03
N SER A 289 13.53 -22.51 -34.61
CA SER A 289 14.19 -22.94 -35.85
C SER A 289 14.83 -24.32 -35.67
N GLY A 290 14.37 -25.30 -36.45
CA GLY A 290 14.81 -26.71 -36.35
C GLY A 290 14.11 -27.54 -35.26
N LYS A 291 13.21 -26.98 -34.44
CA LYS A 291 12.42 -27.71 -33.41
C LYS A 291 10.97 -27.96 -33.84
N VAL A 292 10.75 -28.19 -35.14
CA VAL A 292 9.42 -28.35 -35.74
C VAL A 292 8.63 -29.47 -35.03
N GLY A 293 7.45 -29.13 -34.52
CA GLY A 293 6.56 -30.07 -33.81
C GLY A 293 6.75 -30.15 -32.30
N LYS A 294 7.81 -29.55 -31.72
CA LYS A 294 7.87 -29.36 -30.26
C LYS A 294 6.89 -28.27 -29.83
N ARG A 295 6.20 -28.49 -28.71
CA ARG A 295 5.32 -27.49 -28.10
C ARG A 295 6.13 -26.39 -27.42
N MET A 296 5.62 -25.18 -27.41
CA MET A 296 6.34 -24.03 -26.82
C MET A 296 6.34 -24.04 -25.30
N ASP A 297 5.39 -24.73 -24.68
CA ASP A 297 5.32 -24.99 -23.24
C ASP A 297 6.39 -25.98 -22.73
N THR A 298 7.28 -26.47 -23.61
CA THR A 298 8.51 -27.21 -23.23
C THR A 298 9.78 -26.38 -23.44
N LEU A 299 9.68 -25.08 -23.70
CA LEU A 299 10.85 -24.20 -23.87
C LEU A 299 11.35 -23.70 -22.51
N LEU A 300 12.66 -23.83 -22.31
CA LEU A 300 13.37 -23.23 -21.18
C LEU A 300 13.67 -21.76 -21.54
N VAL A 301 12.64 -20.91 -21.45
CA VAL A 301 12.57 -19.58 -22.12
C VAL A 301 13.84 -18.73 -21.95
N PRO A 302 14.39 -18.50 -20.73
CA PRO A 302 15.55 -17.61 -20.58
C PRO A 302 16.81 -18.13 -21.25
N LEU A 303 17.02 -19.45 -21.27
CA LEU A 303 18.16 -20.10 -21.94
C LEU A 303 18.04 -19.99 -23.47
N GLU A 304 16.84 -20.13 -24.00
CA GLU A 304 16.57 -19.99 -25.43
C GLU A 304 16.80 -18.55 -25.90
N LEU A 305 16.32 -17.57 -25.13
CA LEU A 305 16.57 -16.15 -25.38
C LEU A 305 18.07 -15.80 -25.28
N LEU A 306 18.77 -16.27 -24.24
CA LEU A 306 20.24 -16.14 -24.10
C LEU A 306 21.04 -16.73 -25.27
N SER A 307 20.49 -17.76 -25.94
CA SER A 307 21.11 -18.43 -27.08
C SER A 307 20.82 -17.75 -28.42
N CYS A 308 19.65 -17.12 -28.56
CA CYS A 308 19.08 -16.72 -29.86
C CYS A 308 19.03 -15.21 -30.10
N ILE A 309 19.34 -14.39 -29.09
CA ILE A 309 19.38 -12.93 -29.17
C ILE A 309 20.85 -12.46 -29.15
N SER A 310 21.23 -11.64 -30.13
CA SER A 310 22.60 -11.10 -30.23
C SER A 310 22.80 -9.81 -29.42
N LYS A 311 24.04 -9.58 -28.97
CA LYS A 311 24.50 -8.30 -28.38
C LYS A 311 24.19 -7.08 -29.27
N THR A 312 24.17 -7.28 -30.58
CA THR A 312 23.89 -6.23 -31.58
C THR A 312 22.42 -5.79 -31.65
N GLU A 313 21.51 -6.47 -30.93
CA GLU A 313 20.07 -6.16 -30.92
C GLU A 313 19.68 -5.20 -29.78
N PHE A 314 20.65 -4.67 -29.04
CA PHE A 314 20.47 -3.73 -27.94
C PHE A 314 20.95 -2.33 -28.31
N SER A 315 20.30 -1.31 -27.74
CA SER A 315 20.67 0.10 -27.88
C SER A 315 22.09 0.39 -27.41
N ASP A 316 22.50 -0.29 -26.33
CA ASP A 316 23.72 -0.02 -25.60
C ASP A 316 24.15 -1.24 -24.77
N ARG A 317 25.42 -1.24 -24.34
CA ARG A 317 26.00 -2.33 -23.54
C ARG A 317 25.34 -2.50 -22.17
N LYS A 318 24.85 -1.43 -21.53
CA LYS A 318 24.22 -1.51 -20.21
C LYS A 318 22.83 -2.15 -20.29
N ALA A 319 22.09 -1.94 -21.38
CA ALA A 319 20.84 -2.66 -21.67
C ALA A 319 21.10 -4.16 -21.89
N PHE A 320 22.09 -4.52 -22.70
CA PHE A 320 22.48 -5.92 -22.90
C PHE A 320 22.88 -6.62 -21.58
N LEU A 321 23.74 -5.98 -20.76
CA LEU A 321 24.22 -6.58 -19.51
C LEU A 321 23.10 -6.77 -18.48
N ARG A 322 22.17 -5.80 -18.35
CA ARG A 322 20.99 -5.94 -17.48
C ARG A 322 20.10 -7.10 -17.93
N TRP A 323 19.76 -7.15 -19.22
CA TRP A 323 18.98 -8.24 -19.80
C TRP A 323 19.66 -9.59 -19.56
N GLN A 324 20.96 -9.71 -19.86
CA GLN A 324 21.70 -10.96 -19.62
C GLN A 324 21.63 -11.37 -18.15
N LYS A 325 21.89 -10.44 -17.22
CA LYS A 325 21.87 -10.73 -15.78
C LYS A 325 20.49 -11.20 -15.33
N ARG A 326 19.41 -10.54 -15.77
CA ARG A 326 18.03 -10.99 -15.53
C ARG A 326 17.81 -12.44 -15.94
N GLN A 327 18.23 -12.80 -17.16
CA GLN A 327 18.05 -14.17 -17.67
C GLN A 327 18.86 -15.20 -16.89
N LEU A 328 20.09 -14.88 -16.47
CA LEU A 328 20.93 -15.76 -15.64
C LEU A 328 20.33 -15.93 -14.23
N ASN A 329 19.89 -14.84 -13.60
CA ASN A 329 19.24 -14.85 -12.30
C ASN A 329 17.95 -15.70 -12.30
N ILE A 330 17.08 -15.52 -13.31
CA ILE A 330 15.85 -16.32 -13.46
C ILE A 330 16.17 -17.82 -13.60
N LEU A 331 17.23 -18.19 -14.34
CA LEU A 331 17.69 -19.58 -14.43
C LEU A 331 18.17 -20.12 -13.07
N GLU A 332 18.85 -19.30 -12.27
CA GLU A 332 19.32 -19.67 -10.95
C GLU A 332 18.15 -19.87 -9.96
N GLU A 333 17.21 -18.93 -9.91
CA GLU A 333 16.03 -19.06 -9.05
C GLU A 333 15.18 -20.27 -9.43
N GLY A 334 14.86 -20.46 -10.72
CA GLY A 334 13.97 -21.52 -11.16
C GLY A 334 14.56 -22.93 -11.11
N LEU A 335 15.85 -23.08 -11.46
CA LEU A 335 16.50 -24.40 -11.54
C LEU A 335 17.27 -24.79 -10.26
N ILE A 336 17.68 -23.82 -9.43
CA ILE A 336 18.50 -24.07 -8.24
C ILE A 336 17.79 -23.73 -6.93
N ASN A 337 17.25 -22.52 -6.77
CA ASN A 337 16.77 -22.08 -5.45
C ASN A 337 15.33 -22.54 -5.18
N HIS A 338 14.47 -22.53 -6.21
CA HIS A 338 13.05 -22.87 -6.14
C HIS A 338 12.63 -23.93 -7.17
N PRO A 339 13.30 -25.10 -7.25
CA PRO A 339 12.89 -26.17 -8.15
C PRO A 339 11.68 -26.94 -7.59
N VAL A 340 10.72 -27.31 -8.45
CA VAL A 340 9.60 -28.19 -8.05
C VAL A 340 10.04 -29.62 -7.71
N VAL A 341 11.13 -30.10 -8.31
CA VAL A 341 11.77 -31.41 -8.01
C VAL A 341 13.14 -31.18 -7.39
N GLY A 342 13.37 -31.66 -6.16
CA GLY A 342 14.68 -31.58 -5.49
C GLY A 342 15.81 -32.33 -6.22
N PHE A 343 17.06 -32.03 -5.86
CA PHE A 343 18.24 -32.43 -6.65
C PHE A 343 18.59 -33.92 -6.60
N GLY A 344 18.36 -34.60 -5.48
CA GLY A 344 18.86 -35.98 -5.26
C GLY A 344 20.35 -36.10 -5.59
N GLU A 345 20.70 -37.08 -6.42
CA GLU A 345 22.08 -37.30 -6.89
C GLU A 345 22.61 -36.19 -7.83
N SER A 346 21.74 -35.33 -8.37
CA SER A 346 22.10 -34.25 -9.30
C SER A 346 22.66 -33.00 -8.62
N GLY A 347 22.91 -33.01 -7.31
CA GLY A 347 23.47 -31.85 -6.58
C GLY A 347 24.74 -31.27 -7.21
N ARG A 348 25.62 -32.11 -7.79
CA ARG A 348 26.82 -31.66 -8.52
C ARG A 348 26.48 -30.79 -9.75
N LYS A 349 25.39 -31.11 -10.47
CA LYS A 349 24.92 -30.34 -11.63
C LYS A 349 24.43 -28.95 -11.23
N ALA A 350 23.86 -28.78 -10.03
CA ALA A 350 23.47 -27.46 -9.53
C ALA A 350 24.70 -26.58 -9.24
N SER A 351 25.76 -27.13 -8.62
CA SER A 351 27.03 -26.40 -8.44
C SER A 351 27.69 -26.04 -9.77
N GLU A 352 27.67 -26.96 -10.74
CA GLU A 352 28.20 -26.71 -12.08
C GLU A 352 27.38 -25.65 -12.84
N LEU A 353 26.05 -25.62 -12.67
CA LEU A 353 25.20 -24.56 -13.22
C LEU A 353 25.64 -23.18 -12.71
N ARG A 354 25.78 -22.98 -11.37
CA ARG A 354 26.24 -21.70 -10.81
C ARG A 354 27.59 -21.26 -11.41
N ILE A 355 28.55 -22.18 -11.53
CA ILE A 355 29.86 -21.91 -12.14
C ILE A 355 29.72 -21.45 -13.61
N LEU A 356 28.81 -22.03 -14.38
CA LEU A 356 28.57 -21.62 -15.77
C LEU A 356 27.88 -20.25 -15.85
N LEU A 357 26.92 -19.96 -14.96
CA LEU A 357 26.26 -18.65 -14.89
C LEU A 357 27.30 -17.55 -14.59
N SER A 358 28.16 -17.74 -13.58
CA SER A 358 29.25 -16.80 -13.25
C SER A 358 30.21 -16.61 -14.42
N LYS A 359 30.66 -17.69 -15.08
CA LYS A 359 31.54 -17.60 -16.26
C LYS A 359 30.92 -16.83 -17.43
N ILE A 360 29.60 -16.90 -17.62
CA ILE A 360 28.90 -16.15 -18.67
C ILE A 360 28.85 -14.65 -18.30
N GLU A 361 28.64 -14.29 -17.03
CA GLU A 361 28.75 -12.90 -16.57
C GLU A 361 30.19 -12.37 -16.67
N GLU A 362 31.18 -13.14 -16.20
CA GLU A 362 32.62 -12.83 -16.29
C GLU A 362 33.11 -12.62 -17.73
N SER A 363 32.59 -13.39 -18.69
CA SER A 363 32.96 -13.31 -20.11
C SER A 363 32.76 -11.91 -20.70
N GLU A 364 31.86 -11.11 -20.12
CA GLU A 364 31.59 -9.73 -20.52
C GLU A 364 32.64 -8.72 -20.01
N SER A 365 33.55 -9.13 -19.13
CA SER A 365 34.71 -8.35 -18.69
C SER A 365 35.98 -8.62 -19.52
N LEU A 366 36.02 -9.72 -20.28
CA LEU A 366 37.17 -10.18 -21.03
C LEU A 366 37.35 -9.46 -22.39
N PRO A 367 38.53 -9.56 -23.03
CA PRO A 367 38.74 -9.10 -24.40
C PRO A 367 37.75 -9.79 -25.37
N PRO A 368 37.20 -9.07 -26.37
CA PRO A 368 36.07 -9.57 -27.17
C PRO A 368 36.24 -10.97 -27.76
N SER A 369 37.41 -11.28 -28.34
CA SER A 369 37.71 -12.59 -28.93
C SER A 369 37.67 -13.73 -27.92
N THR A 370 38.15 -13.49 -26.69
CA THR A 370 38.25 -14.51 -25.64
C THR A 370 36.91 -14.64 -24.91
N GLY A 371 36.26 -13.51 -24.61
CA GLY A 371 34.94 -13.49 -23.96
C GLY A 371 33.85 -14.12 -24.83
N GLU A 372 33.85 -13.86 -26.14
CA GLU A 372 32.87 -14.47 -27.05
C GLU A 372 33.05 -16.00 -27.17
N LEU A 373 34.29 -16.48 -27.29
CA LEU A 373 34.59 -17.93 -27.27
C LEU A 373 34.15 -18.58 -25.95
N GLN A 374 34.51 -18.00 -24.80
CA GLN A 374 34.12 -18.49 -23.49
C GLN A 374 32.59 -18.51 -23.33
N ARG A 375 31.89 -17.46 -23.77
CA ARG A 375 30.43 -17.35 -23.71
C ARG A 375 29.77 -18.46 -24.52
N ILE A 376 30.20 -18.70 -25.76
CA ILE A 376 29.64 -19.73 -26.64
C ILE A 376 29.83 -21.12 -26.02
N GLU A 377 31.03 -21.40 -25.48
CA GLU A 377 31.29 -22.67 -24.81
C GLU A 377 30.45 -22.85 -23.55
N CYS A 378 30.37 -21.83 -22.70
CA CYS A 378 29.59 -21.89 -21.47
C CYS A 378 28.08 -22.01 -21.74
N LEU A 379 27.53 -21.31 -22.75
CA LEU A 379 26.12 -21.45 -23.16
C LEU A 379 25.80 -22.85 -23.69
N ARG A 380 26.74 -23.48 -24.42
CA ARG A 380 26.59 -24.86 -24.89
C ARG A 380 26.49 -25.84 -23.71
N SER A 381 27.39 -25.74 -22.72
CA SER A 381 27.34 -26.58 -21.52
C SER A 381 26.15 -26.24 -20.62
N LEU A 382 25.79 -24.96 -20.50
CA LEU A 382 24.64 -24.49 -19.71
C LEU A 382 23.36 -25.15 -20.23
N ARG A 383 23.19 -25.22 -21.55
CA ARG A 383 22.04 -25.88 -22.18
C ARG A 383 21.89 -27.34 -21.80
N GLU A 384 22.98 -28.11 -21.81
CA GLU A 384 22.97 -29.53 -21.43
C GLU A 384 22.56 -29.72 -19.96
N ILE A 385 23.14 -28.92 -19.06
CA ILE A 385 22.86 -29.00 -17.62
C ILE A 385 21.44 -28.50 -17.32
N SER A 386 21.04 -27.35 -17.84
CA SER A 386 19.70 -26.78 -17.60
C SER A 386 18.58 -27.70 -18.07
N ILE A 387 18.71 -28.34 -19.24
CA ILE A 387 17.74 -29.34 -19.72
C ILE A 387 17.69 -30.52 -18.76
N SER A 388 18.85 -31.07 -18.37
CA SER A 388 18.91 -32.16 -17.39
C SER A 388 18.39 -31.78 -15.99
N LEU A 389 18.32 -30.48 -15.66
CA LEU A 389 17.72 -30.01 -14.42
C LEU A 389 16.20 -29.78 -14.57
N ALA A 390 15.74 -29.26 -15.70
CA ALA A 390 14.33 -28.95 -15.93
C ALA A 390 13.47 -30.17 -16.30
N GLU A 391 14.02 -31.15 -17.00
CA GLU A 391 13.29 -32.37 -17.41
C GLU A 391 13.35 -33.48 -16.32
N ARG A 392 13.52 -33.11 -15.04
CA ARG A 392 13.42 -34.06 -13.91
C ARG A 392 11.95 -34.46 -13.72
N PRO A 393 11.60 -35.76 -13.67
CA PRO A 393 10.21 -36.18 -13.57
C PRO A 393 9.59 -35.76 -12.22
N ALA A 394 8.53 -34.97 -12.29
CA ALA A 394 7.70 -34.56 -11.17
C ALA A 394 6.59 -35.58 -10.88
N ARG A 395 5.98 -35.47 -9.70
CA ARG A 395 4.92 -36.40 -9.26
C ARG A 395 3.61 -36.09 -9.97
N GLY A 396 3.29 -36.88 -10.99
CA GLY A 396 2.07 -36.74 -11.79
C GLY A 396 2.33 -36.69 -13.29
N ASP A 397 3.59 -36.63 -13.71
CA ASP A 397 3.96 -36.64 -15.12
C ASP A 397 3.62 -37.99 -15.78
N LEU A 398 2.68 -37.94 -16.72
CA LEU A 398 2.31 -39.10 -17.54
C LEU A 398 3.26 -39.32 -18.72
N THR A 399 4.05 -38.30 -19.07
CA THR A 399 5.02 -38.28 -20.18
C THR A 399 6.19 -37.38 -19.79
N GLY A 400 7.44 -37.85 -19.92
CA GLY A 400 8.66 -37.10 -19.59
C GLY A 400 9.01 -35.99 -20.60
N GLU A 401 8.04 -35.13 -20.91
CA GLU A 401 8.12 -33.98 -21.84
C GLU A 401 7.63 -32.69 -21.15
N VAL A 402 7.82 -32.59 -19.83
CA VAL A 402 7.51 -31.39 -19.04
C VAL A 402 8.83 -30.69 -18.70
N CYS A 403 8.86 -29.37 -18.87
CA CYS A 403 10.06 -28.56 -18.61
C CYS A 403 9.85 -27.75 -17.33
N HIS A 404 10.27 -28.32 -16.21
CA HIS A 404 10.12 -27.76 -14.86
C HIS A 404 11.21 -26.71 -14.57
N TRP A 405 11.06 -25.52 -15.14
CA TRP A 405 12.01 -24.40 -14.91
C TRP A 405 11.40 -23.18 -14.20
N ALA A 406 10.06 -23.08 -14.15
CA ALA A 406 9.35 -21.90 -13.61
C ALA A 406 8.08 -22.25 -12.82
N ASP A 407 7.88 -23.53 -12.48
CA ASP A 407 6.70 -24.06 -11.79
C ASP A 407 6.94 -24.36 -10.30
N GLY A 408 8.16 -24.11 -9.80
CA GLY A 408 8.47 -24.17 -8.38
C GLY A 408 8.13 -22.88 -7.62
N TYR A 409 7.73 -23.06 -6.36
CA TYR A 409 7.29 -22.00 -5.47
C TYR A 409 8.48 -21.38 -4.70
N PRO A 410 8.56 -20.04 -4.54
CA PRO A 410 7.54 -19.03 -4.86
C PRO A 410 7.75 -18.29 -6.19
N LEU A 411 8.75 -18.66 -7.00
CA LEU A 411 9.03 -18.01 -8.29
C LEU A 411 7.80 -18.02 -9.21
N ASN A 412 7.12 -19.16 -9.30
CA ASN A 412 6.00 -19.37 -10.20
C ASN A 412 4.83 -18.39 -9.94
N VAL A 413 4.43 -18.23 -8.67
CA VAL A 413 3.34 -17.33 -8.28
C VAL A 413 3.75 -15.85 -8.38
N ARG A 414 5.03 -15.53 -8.17
CA ARG A 414 5.56 -14.16 -8.37
C ARG A 414 5.58 -13.75 -9.85
N LEU A 415 5.85 -14.68 -10.77
CA LEU A 415 5.67 -14.45 -12.21
C LEU A 415 4.17 -14.34 -12.58
N TYR A 416 3.32 -15.21 -12.03
CA TYR A 416 1.88 -15.20 -12.31
C TYR A 416 1.17 -13.95 -11.77
N GLU A 417 1.60 -13.40 -10.64
CA GLU A 417 1.16 -12.10 -10.11
C GLU A 417 1.34 -10.97 -11.13
N LYS A 418 2.49 -10.93 -11.83
CA LYS A 418 2.74 -9.89 -12.86
C LYS A 418 1.88 -10.05 -14.10
N LEU A 419 1.50 -11.27 -14.43
CA LEU A 419 0.49 -11.53 -15.46
C LEU A 419 -0.89 -11.06 -15.01
N LEU A 420 -1.30 -11.38 -13.79
CA LEU A 420 -2.59 -10.94 -13.23
C LEU A 420 -2.68 -9.42 -13.08
N ALA A 421 -1.60 -8.72 -12.77
CA ALA A 421 -1.58 -7.26 -12.68
C ALA A 421 -1.92 -6.55 -14.01
N SER A 422 -1.74 -7.22 -15.17
CA SER A 422 -2.03 -6.65 -16.49
C SER A 422 -3.52 -6.47 -16.81
N VAL A 423 -4.43 -6.92 -15.93
CA VAL A 423 -5.88 -6.75 -16.11
C VAL A 423 -6.38 -5.34 -15.74
N PHE A 424 -5.59 -4.56 -14.99
CA PHE A 424 -5.94 -3.20 -14.59
C PHE A 424 -5.62 -2.21 -15.70
N ASP A 425 -6.36 -1.11 -15.78
CA ASP A 425 -6.06 -0.02 -16.72
C ASP A 425 -4.89 0.83 -16.18
N MET A 426 -3.79 0.90 -16.92
CA MET A 426 -2.61 1.72 -16.59
C MET A 426 -2.89 3.23 -16.45
N LEU A 427 -4.01 3.74 -16.97
CA LEU A 427 -4.41 5.14 -16.87
C LEU A 427 -5.38 5.39 -15.70
N ASP A 428 -6.03 4.34 -15.21
CA ASP A 428 -7.00 4.37 -14.13
C ASP A 428 -6.98 3.02 -13.39
N GLU A 429 -6.03 2.86 -12.47
CA GLU A 429 -5.82 1.59 -11.77
C GLU A 429 -7.03 1.14 -10.91
N GLY A 430 -8.05 2.00 -10.76
CA GLY A 430 -9.35 1.69 -10.15
C GLY A 430 -10.27 0.86 -11.04
N LYS A 431 -9.91 0.66 -12.32
CA LYS A 431 -10.71 -0.06 -13.32
C LYS A 431 -10.00 -1.29 -13.88
N LEU A 432 -10.83 -2.26 -14.29
CA LEU A 432 -10.40 -3.37 -15.14
C LEU A 432 -10.42 -2.93 -16.60
N THR A 433 -9.52 -3.49 -17.39
CA THR A 433 -9.49 -3.39 -18.85
C THR A 433 -10.76 -3.94 -19.49
N GLU A 434 -11.11 -3.42 -20.68
CA GLU A 434 -12.26 -3.90 -21.46
C GLU A 434 -12.11 -5.38 -21.83
N GLU A 435 -10.87 -5.80 -22.13
CA GLU A 435 -10.51 -7.17 -22.54
C GLU A 435 -10.17 -8.12 -21.36
N VAL A 436 -10.65 -7.85 -20.14
CA VAL A 436 -10.26 -8.62 -18.95
C VAL A 436 -10.60 -10.12 -19.05
N GLU A 437 -11.71 -10.49 -19.68
CA GLU A 437 -12.08 -11.90 -19.86
C GLU A 437 -11.14 -12.60 -20.85
N GLU A 438 -10.80 -11.94 -21.96
CA GLU A 438 -9.84 -12.43 -22.95
C GLU A 438 -8.41 -12.51 -22.40
N ILE A 439 -7.98 -11.54 -21.59
CA ILE A 439 -6.69 -11.58 -20.89
C ILE A 439 -6.65 -12.80 -19.98
N LEU A 440 -7.65 -12.98 -19.10
CA LEU A 440 -7.70 -14.11 -18.16
C LEU A 440 -7.74 -15.47 -18.87
N GLU A 441 -8.44 -15.58 -20.01
CA GLU A 441 -8.41 -16.79 -20.84
C GLU A 441 -7.03 -17.03 -21.46
N LEU A 442 -6.36 -15.97 -21.97
CA LEU A 442 -5.00 -16.08 -22.48
C LEU A 442 -3.99 -16.49 -21.40
N LEU A 443 -4.16 -16.01 -20.15
CA LEU A 443 -3.29 -16.39 -19.04
C LEU A 443 -3.34 -17.89 -18.72
N LYS A 444 -4.41 -18.61 -19.05
CA LYS A 444 -4.47 -20.07 -18.90
C LYS A 444 -3.41 -20.79 -19.74
N SER A 445 -2.94 -20.17 -20.83
CA SER A 445 -1.85 -20.74 -21.64
C SER A 445 -0.53 -20.86 -20.87
N THR A 446 -0.29 -20.03 -19.84
CA THR A 446 0.94 -20.08 -19.03
C THR A 446 0.86 -21.08 -17.87
N TRP A 447 -0.34 -21.58 -17.54
CA TRP A 447 -0.56 -22.42 -16.35
C TRP A 447 0.30 -23.68 -16.33
N ARG A 448 0.55 -24.31 -17.49
CA ARG A 448 1.41 -25.50 -17.58
C ARG A 448 2.90 -25.19 -17.33
N VAL A 449 3.37 -24.00 -17.71
CA VAL A 449 4.79 -23.59 -17.54
C VAL A 449 5.05 -23.10 -16.11
N LEU A 450 4.04 -22.53 -15.46
CA LEU A 450 4.10 -21.97 -14.11
C LEU A 450 3.48 -22.89 -13.02
N GLY A 451 3.01 -24.09 -13.37
CA GLY A 451 2.37 -25.00 -12.42
C GLY A 451 1.11 -24.43 -11.75
N ILE A 452 0.37 -23.56 -12.42
CA ILE A 452 -0.81 -22.89 -11.85
C ILE A 452 -2.05 -23.78 -11.97
N THR A 453 -2.72 -24.01 -10.85
CA THR A 453 -4.04 -24.65 -10.78
C THR A 453 -5.14 -23.60 -10.63
N GLU A 454 -6.41 -24.00 -10.81
CA GLU A 454 -7.54 -23.09 -10.57
C GLU A 454 -7.53 -22.50 -9.15
N THR A 455 -7.25 -23.32 -8.13
CA THR A 455 -7.14 -22.84 -6.73
C THR A 455 -5.99 -21.86 -6.53
N ILE A 456 -4.84 -22.07 -7.18
CA ILE A 456 -3.73 -21.09 -7.15
C ILE A 456 -4.15 -19.80 -7.85
N HIS A 457 -4.78 -19.88 -9.02
CA HIS A 457 -5.29 -18.72 -9.74
C HIS A 457 -6.27 -17.90 -8.90
N TYR A 458 -7.31 -18.52 -8.34
CA TYR A 458 -8.28 -17.81 -7.50
C TYR A 458 -7.65 -17.18 -6.26
N THR A 459 -6.66 -17.84 -5.64
CA THR A 459 -5.93 -17.31 -4.48
C THR A 459 -5.08 -16.09 -4.87
N CYS A 460 -4.24 -16.19 -5.89
CA CYS A 460 -3.41 -15.08 -6.36
C CYS A 460 -4.27 -13.92 -6.87
N PHE A 461 -5.32 -14.19 -7.64
CA PHE A 461 -6.17 -13.14 -8.21
C PHE A 461 -7.02 -12.43 -7.15
N THR A 462 -7.48 -13.16 -6.12
CA THR A 462 -8.11 -12.55 -4.94
C THR A 462 -7.18 -11.52 -4.28
N TRP A 463 -5.91 -11.87 -4.06
CA TRP A 463 -4.94 -10.94 -3.47
C TRP A 463 -4.64 -9.75 -4.39
N VAL A 464 -4.46 -9.97 -5.70
CA VAL A 464 -4.21 -8.90 -6.68
C VAL A 464 -5.38 -7.89 -6.70
N LEU A 465 -6.63 -8.37 -6.76
CA LEU A 465 -7.83 -7.53 -6.71
C LEU A 465 -7.99 -6.81 -5.35
N PHE A 466 -7.74 -7.52 -4.23
CA PHE A 466 -7.89 -6.93 -2.90
C PHE A 466 -6.83 -5.87 -2.62
N ARG A 467 -5.58 -6.08 -3.06
CA ARG A 467 -4.52 -5.08 -3.02
C ARG A 467 -4.88 -3.85 -3.85
N GLN A 468 -5.43 -4.05 -5.05
CA GLN A 468 -5.84 -2.93 -5.89
C GLN A 468 -7.00 -2.14 -5.27
N PHE A 469 -7.96 -2.83 -4.62
CA PHE A 469 -8.97 -2.19 -3.79
C PHE A 469 -8.38 -1.36 -2.65
N VAL A 470 -7.36 -1.85 -1.92
CA VAL A 470 -6.78 -1.06 -0.81
C VAL A 470 -6.07 0.20 -1.32
N ILE A 471 -5.41 0.14 -2.47
CA ILE A 471 -4.76 1.29 -3.11
C ILE A 471 -5.78 2.33 -3.59
N THR A 472 -6.80 1.88 -4.33
CA THR A 472 -7.74 2.76 -5.06
C THR A 472 -8.99 3.13 -4.27
N SER A 473 -9.30 2.36 -3.22
CA SER A 473 -10.59 2.35 -2.51
C SER A 473 -11.83 2.00 -3.35
N GLU A 474 -11.66 1.51 -4.59
CA GLU A 474 -12.75 1.24 -5.53
C GLU A 474 -13.60 0.01 -5.16
N GLN A 475 -14.91 0.22 -5.02
CA GLN A 475 -15.85 -0.81 -4.56
C GLN A 475 -16.00 -1.98 -5.54
N GLY A 476 -15.81 -1.72 -6.85
CA GLY A 476 -15.82 -2.77 -7.87
C GLY A 476 -14.71 -3.80 -7.67
N MET A 477 -13.50 -3.34 -7.32
CA MET A 477 -12.36 -4.21 -7.04
C MET A 477 -12.60 -5.09 -5.81
N LEU A 478 -13.21 -4.54 -4.76
CA LEU A 478 -13.62 -5.30 -3.58
C LEU A 478 -14.66 -6.38 -3.92
N GLN A 479 -15.66 -6.05 -4.73
CA GLN A 479 -16.70 -6.98 -5.16
C GLN A 479 -16.09 -8.14 -5.96
N HIS A 480 -15.20 -7.86 -6.91
CA HIS A 480 -14.48 -8.90 -7.66
C HIS A 480 -13.55 -9.73 -6.76
N ALA A 481 -12.86 -9.12 -5.79
CA ALA A 481 -12.06 -9.86 -4.82
C ALA A 481 -12.91 -10.86 -4.01
N ILE A 482 -14.12 -10.45 -3.57
CA ILE A 482 -15.08 -11.33 -2.89
C ILE A 482 -15.55 -12.47 -3.82
N GLU A 483 -15.74 -12.21 -5.11
CA GLU A 483 -16.15 -13.21 -6.10
C GLU A 483 -15.06 -14.26 -6.35
N GLN A 484 -13.78 -13.87 -6.43
CA GLN A 484 -12.68 -14.84 -6.53
C GLN A 484 -12.45 -15.58 -5.21
N LEU A 485 -12.54 -14.91 -4.06
CA LEU A 485 -12.39 -15.50 -2.73
C LEU A 485 -13.43 -16.61 -2.47
N LYS A 486 -14.66 -16.45 -2.98
CA LYS A 486 -15.73 -17.47 -2.94
C LYS A 486 -15.46 -18.69 -3.83
N LYS A 487 -14.59 -18.58 -4.84
CA LYS A 487 -14.24 -19.70 -5.75
C LYS A 487 -13.08 -20.54 -5.22
N ILE A 488 -12.33 -20.08 -4.22
CA ILE A 488 -11.28 -20.88 -3.58
C ILE A 488 -11.94 -22.06 -2.86
N PRO A 489 -11.74 -23.31 -3.30
CA PRO A 489 -12.40 -24.45 -2.70
C PRO A 489 -11.85 -24.70 -1.29
N LEU A 490 -12.73 -25.09 -0.38
CA LEU A 490 -12.37 -25.58 0.95
C LEU A 490 -11.57 -26.89 0.86
N LYS A 491 -10.73 -27.19 1.85
CA LYS A 491 -9.88 -28.39 1.90
C LYS A 491 -10.68 -29.67 1.65
N GLU A 492 -11.88 -29.76 2.23
CA GLU A 492 -12.81 -30.89 2.04
C GLU A 492 -13.33 -31.03 0.61
N GLN A 493 -13.40 -29.93 -0.16
CA GLN A 493 -13.88 -29.88 -1.54
C GLN A 493 -12.78 -30.21 -2.56
N ARG A 494 -11.50 -29.98 -2.21
CA ARG A 494 -10.33 -30.24 -3.06
C ARG A 494 -10.11 -31.74 -3.33
N GLY A 495 -9.60 -32.07 -4.52
CA GLY A 495 -9.22 -33.45 -4.85
C GLY A 495 -7.97 -33.94 -4.11
N PRO A 496 -7.73 -35.25 -3.93
CA PRO A 496 -6.55 -35.76 -3.21
C PRO A 496 -5.20 -35.29 -3.78
N GLN A 497 -5.09 -35.21 -5.11
CA GLN A 497 -3.89 -34.73 -5.79
C GLN A 497 -3.66 -33.23 -5.55
N GLU A 498 -4.71 -32.42 -5.60
CA GLU A 498 -4.67 -30.98 -5.35
C GLU A 498 -4.31 -30.68 -3.88
N ARG A 499 -4.88 -31.42 -2.92
CA ARG A 499 -4.50 -31.31 -1.50
C ARG A 499 -3.01 -31.58 -1.29
N LEU A 500 -2.48 -32.63 -1.93
CA LEU A 500 -1.06 -32.98 -1.84
C LEU A 500 -0.16 -31.94 -2.52
N HIS A 501 -0.60 -31.36 -3.64
CA HIS A 501 0.11 -30.30 -4.33
C HIS A 501 0.18 -29.03 -3.47
N LEU A 502 -0.95 -28.51 -2.98
CA LEU A 502 -0.96 -27.32 -2.13
C LEU A 502 -0.19 -27.54 -0.81
N LYS A 503 -0.25 -28.73 -0.21
CA LYS A 503 0.56 -29.13 0.96
C LYS A 503 2.05 -29.34 0.65
N SER A 504 2.49 -29.15 -0.60
CA SER A 504 3.91 -29.05 -0.98
C SER A 504 4.37 -27.63 -1.27
N LEU A 505 3.45 -26.65 -1.30
CA LEU A 505 3.77 -25.25 -1.56
C LEU A 505 3.99 -24.52 -0.23
N HIS A 506 5.24 -24.56 0.22
CA HIS A 506 5.70 -23.92 1.45
C HIS A 506 6.92 -23.04 1.17
N SER A 507 7.02 -21.92 1.88
CA SER A 507 8.15 -21.01 1.83
C SER A 507 8.58 -20.63 3.24
N GLU A 508 9.88 -20.71 3.51
CA GLU A 508 10.47 -20.20 4.73
C GLU A 508 10.57 -18.66 4.66
N LEU A 509 10.06 -17.98 5.67
CA LEU A 509 10.25 -16.55 5.89
C LEU A 509 11.16 -16.36 7.09
N GLU A 510 12.28 -15.65 6.92
CA GLU A 510 13.12 -15.22 8.04
C GLU A 510 12.51 -13.97 8.68
N GLU A 511 11.87 -14.11 9.84
CA GLU A 511 11.23 -13.01 10.58
C GLU A 511 11.82 -12.97 12.01
N GLU A 512 12.51 -11.88 12.35
CA GLU A 512 13.07 -11.56 13.69
C GLU A 512 13.87 -12.70 14.36
N GLY A 513 14.67 -13.43 13.58
CA GLY A 513 15.53 -14.52 14.08
C GLY A 513 14.83 -15.89 14.19
N SER A 514 13.58 -15.99 13.76
CA SER A 514 12.87 -17.25 13.59
C SER A 514 12.58 -17.51 12.10
N SER A 515 12.93 -18.70 11.60
CA SER A 515 12.40 -19.16 10.30
C SER A 515 10.99 -19.66 10.53
N ARG A 516 10.01 -19.04 9.87
CA ARG A 516 8.61 -19.46 9.92
C ARG A 516 8.17 -19.96 8.55
N GLU A 517 7.92 -21.26 8.47
CA GLU A 517 7.31 -21.89 7.31
C GLU A 517 5.89 -21.33 7.10
N SER A 518 5.66 -20.75 5.93
CA SER A 518 4.35 -20.27 5.48
C SER A 518 3.89 -21.11 4.30
N SER A 519 2.71 -21.73 4.43
CA SER A 519 2.00 -22.38 3.33
C SER A 519 1.52 -21.35 2.30
N PHE A 520 1.29 -21.80 1.07
CA PHE A 520 0.75 -20.97 -0.01
C PHE A 520 -0.50 -20.17 0.38
N LEU A 521 -1.51 -20.78 1.02
CA LEU A 521 -2.71 -20.04 1.39
C LEU A 521 -2.42 -19.00 2.48
N ASN A 522 -1.58 -19.33 3.48
CA ASN A 522 -1.18 -18.35 4.48
C ASN A 522 -0.46 -17.14 3.86
N SER A 523 0.45 -17.36 2.88
CA SER A 523 1.22 -16.29 2.25
C SER A 523 0.39 -15.22 1.54
N PHE A 524 -0.80 -15.59 1.04
CA PHE A 524 -1.72 -14.69 0.33
C PHE A 524 -2.93 -14.24 1.16
N ILE A 525 -3.49 -15.12 2.01
CA ILE A 525 -4.74 -14.85 2.73
C ILE A 525 -4.51 -14.20 4.11
N VAL A 526 -3.38 -14.46 4.80
CA VAL A 526 -3.09 -13.81 6.09
C VAL A 526 -2.96 -12.28 5.98
N PRO A 527 -2.31 -11.69 4.95
CA PRO A 527 -2.31 -10.24 4.77
C PRO A 527 -3.73 -9.66 4.61
N ILE A 528 -4.58 -10.30 3.80
CA ILE A 528 -5.98 -9.89 3.60
C ILE A 528 -6.75 -9.95 4.92
N GLN A 529 -6.61 -11.05 5.66
CA GLN A 529 -7.23 -11.24 6.96
C GLN A 529 -6.77 -10.18 7.98
N GLY A 530 -5.47 -9.93 8.09
CA GLY A 530 -4.91 -8.94 9.02
C GLY A 530 -5.33 -7.50 8.71
N TRP A 531 -5.41 -7.13 7.43
CA TRP A 531 -5.95 -5.83 7.02
C TRP A 531 -7.43 -5.72 7.38
N ALA A 532 -8.24 -6.74 7.08
CA ALA A 532 -9.67 -6.74 7.38
C ALA A 532 -9.96 -6.74 8.89
N ASP A 533 -9.22 -7.54 9.68
CA ASP A 533 -9.29 -7.59 11.14
C ASP A 533 -9.01 -6.21 11.76
N ARG A 534 -8.00 -5.49 11.25
CA ARG A 534 -7.66 -4.14 11.70
C ARG A 534 -8.80 -3.15 11.41
N MET A 535 -9.31 -3.15 10.18
CA MET A 535 -10.35 -2.21 9.76
C MET A 535 -11.67 -2.46 10.49
N LEU A 536 -12.04 -3.73 10.70
CA LEU A 536 -13.23 -4.11 11.49
C LEU A 536 -13.01 -3.90 13.00
N GLY A 537 -11.80 -4.09 13.49
CA GLY A 537 -11.40 -3.82 14.88
C GLY A 537 -11.59 -2.36 15.32
N ASP A 538 -11.76 -1.44 14.37
CA ASP A 538 -12.16 -0.05 14.60
C ASP A 538 -13.19 0.49 13.57
N TYR A 539 -14.21 -0.32 13.23
CA TYR A 539 -15.16 0.05 12.17
C TYR A 539 -15.88 1.40 12.35
N HIS A 540 -16.11 1.85 13.60
CA HIS A 540 -16.71 3.17 13.87
C HIS A 540 -15.86 4.35 13.36
N LEU A 541 -14.54 4.15 13.15
CA LEU A 541 -13.66 5.13 12.53
C LEU A 541 -13.61 4.98 11.00
N HIS A 542 -13.62 3.74 10.51
CA HIS A 542 -13.30 3.42 9.11
C HIS A 542 -14.52 3.32 8.17
N PHE A 543 -15.74 3.17 8.71
CA PHE A 543 -16.96 2.95 7.91
C PHE A 543 -18.16 3.78 8.39
N SER A 544 -17.92 4.92 9.05
CA SER A 544 -18.98 5.85 9.47
C SER A 544 -19.81 6.39 8.30
N GLU A 545 -19.17 6.57 7.13
CA GLU A 545 -19.77 7.15 5.93
C GLU A 545 -20.33 6.10 4.95
N ASP A 546 -19.72 4.90 4.90
CA ASP A 546 -20.14 3.81 4.00
C ASP A 546 -20.33 2.46 4.75
N PRO A 547 -21.54 2.22 5.29
CA PRO A 547 -21.89 0.93 5.89
C PRO A 547 -21.95 -0.25 4.91
N ARG A 548 -22.06 0.00 3.59
CA ARG A 548 -22.08 -1.08 2.58
C ARG A 548 -20.69 -1.65 2.39
N LYS A 549 -19.67 -0.78 2.32
CA LYS A 549 -18.25 -1.17 2.37
C LYS A 549 -17.96 -2.07 3.56
N MET A 550 -18.46 -1.72 4.76
CA MET A 550 -18.30 -2.53 5.96
C MET A 550 -18.86 -3.96 5.79
N GLY A 551 -20.07 -4.11 5.23
CA GLY A 551 -20.65 -5.43 4.98
C GLY A 551 -19.84 -6.31 4.01
N ASN A 552 -19.22 -5.68 3.01
CA ASN A 552 -18.30 -6.34 2.10
C ASN A 552 -16.98 -6.73 2.79
N ILE A 553 -16.40 -5.87 3.65
CA ILE A 553 -15.19 -6.21 4.43
C ILE A 553 -15.45 -7.31 5.46
N VAL A 554 -16.62 -7.32 6.12
CA VAL A 554 -17.05 -8.47 6.96
C VAL A 554 -17.11 -9.75 6.11
N THR A 555 -17.65 -9.69 4.89
CA THR A 555 -17.69 -10.84 3.98
C THR A 555 -16.28 -11.35 3.65
N VAL A 556 -15.32 -10.45 3.36
CA VAL A 556 -13.91 -10.83 3.15
C VAL A 556 -13.32 -11.48 4.40
N ALA A 557 -13.44 -10.85 5.56
CA ALA A 557 -12.88 -11.36 6.82
C ALA A 557 -13.43 -12.75 7.18
N MET A 558 -14.73 -12.99 7.01
CA MET A 558 -15.33 -14.29 7.33
C MET A 558 -14.93 -15.39 6.34
N LEU A 559 -14.72 -15.06 5.06
CA LEU A 559 -14.26 -16.02 4.05
C LEU A 559 -12.76 -16.33 4.19
N ALA A 560 -11.93 -15.31 4.34
CA ALA A 560 -10.48 -15.45 4.55
C ALA A 560 -10.18 -16.27 5.81
N ARG A 561 -10.83 -15.92 6.94
CA ARG A 561 -10.76 -16.68 8.19
C ARG A 561 -11.11 -18.16 7.99
N ARG A 562 -12.18 -18.46 7.24
CA ARG A 562 -12.62 -19.85 7.01
C ARG A 562 -11.57 -20.66 6.26
N LEU A 563 -10.92 -20.09 5.24
CA LEU A 563 -9.82 -20.73 4.52
C LEU A 563 -8.60 -20.99 5.42
N LEU A 564 -8.26 -20.04 6.29
CA LEU A 564 -7.11 -20.14 7.19
C LEU A 564 -7.29 -21.21 8.28
N LEU A 565 -8.51 -21.39 8.80
CA LEU A 565 -8.80 -22.39 9.84
C LEU A 565 -8.56 -23.84 9.40
N GLU A 566 -8.59 -24.14 8.09
CA GLU A 566 -8.44 -25.50 7.56
C GLU A 566 -6.98 -26.01 7.50
N GLU A 567 -6.01 -25.10 7.60
CA GLU A 567 -4.58 -25.45 7.54
C GLU A 567 -4.04 -25.89 8.91
N TYR A 568 -4.64 -25.43 10.01
CA TYR A 568 -4.27 -25.82 11.37
C TYR A 568 -4.95 -27.14 11.74
N GLU A 569 -4.33 -28.27 11.34
CA GLU A 569 -4.81 -29.64 11.66
C GLU A 569 -4.85 -29.95 13.18
N THR A 570 -4.32 -29.07 14.03
CA THR A 570 -4.32 -29.16 15.50
C THR A 570 -4.73 -27.83 16.13
N ALA A 571 -6.01 -27.68 16.48
CA ALA A 571 -6.52 -26.56 17.27
C ALA A 571 -7.74 -26.96 18.14
N GLU A 572 -7.54 -27.90 19.07
CA GLU A 572 -8.41 -28.00 20.26
C GLU A 572 -8.25 -26.76 21.19
N SER A 573 -7.33 -25.85 20.85
CA SER A 573 -7.12 -24.54 21.47
C SER A 573 -7.82 -23.39 20.70
N MET A 574 -9.06 -23.08 21.11
CA MET A 574 -9.69 -21.76 20.95
C MET A 574 -9.81 -21.19 19.51
N SER A 575 -10.23 -22.01 18.54
CA SER A 575 -10.88 -21.47 17.34
C SER A 575 -12.18 -20.75 17.73
N ARG A 576 -12.18 -19.41 17.77
CA ARG A 576 -13.40 -18.60 17.99
C ARG A 576 -14.51 -19.02 17.02
N THR A 577 -15.77 -19.03 17.45
CA THR A 577 -16.87 -19.19 16.50
C THR A 577 -16.99 -17.96 15.59
N ASP A 578 -17.63 -18.10 14.43
CA ASP A 578 -17.90 -16.97 13.53
C ASP A 578 -18.68 -15.85 14.24
N LYS A 579 -19.53 -16.22 15.20
CA LYS A 579 -20.24 -15.28 16.10
C LYS A 579 -19.28 -14.56 17.06
N GLU A 580 -18.41 -15.29 17.76
CA GLU A 580 -17.43 -14.71 18.69
C GLU A 580 -16.45 -13.76 18.00
N GLN A 581 -16.07 -14.04 16.75
CA GLN A 581 -15.21 -13.12 16.00
C GLN A 581 -15.93 -11.81 15.64
N ILE A 582 -17.21 -11.87 15.28
CA ILE A 582 -18.04 -10.67 15.05
C ILE A 582 -18.24 -9.89 16.37
N GLU A 583 -18.54 -10.57 17.47
CA GLU A 583 -18.63 -9.95 18.81
C GLU A 583 -17.29 -9.31 19.22
N PHE A 584 -16.16 -9.93 18.87
CA PHE A 584 -14.84 -9.35 19.10
C PHE A 584 -14.62 -8.04 18.33
N TYR A 585 -14.98 -7.95 17.05
CA TYR A 585 -14.90 -6.67 16.31
C TYR A 585 -15.79 -5.60 16.93
N ILE A 586 -17.02 -5.94 17.35
CA ILE A 586 -17.95 -5.04 18.03
C ILE A 586 -17.36 -4.50 19.33
N ILE A 587 -16.85 -5.39 20.19
CA ILE A 587 -16.24 -5.00 21.48
C ILE A 587 -14.96 -4.20 21.24
N SER A 588 -14.13 -4.59 20.27
CA SER A 588 -12.89 -3.88 19.91
C SER A 588 -13.19 -2.46 19.44
N SER A 589 -14.08 -2.29 18.46
CA SER A 589 -14.37 -0.97 17.92
C SER A 589 -15.12 -0.10 18.93
N LEU A 590 -15.98 -0.66 19.78
CA LEU A 590 -16.60 0.08 20.88
C LEU A 590 -15.57 0.59 21.89
N LYS A 591 -14.57 -0.22 22.26
CA LYS A 591 -13.45 0.21 23.12
C LYS A 591 -12.62 1.32 22.47
N SER A 592 -12.33 1.21 21.17
CA SER A 592 -11.60 2.23 20.39
C SER A 592 -12.39 3.54 20.28
N ALA A 593 -13.69 3.46 19.96
CA ALA A 593 -14.59 4.61 19.89
C ALA A 593 -14.72 5.31 21.25
N PHE A 594 -14.97 4.56 22.34
CA PHE A 594 -15.00 5.11 23.70
C PHE A 594 -13.66 5.75 24.08
N SER A 595 -12.52 5.15 23.68
CA SER A 595 -11.19 5.70 23.93
C SER A 595 -10.94 7.02 23.16
N ARG A 596 -11.42 7.15 21.92
CA ARG A 596 -11.39 8.43 21.18
C ARG A 596 -12.26 9.49 21.86
N VAL A 597 -13.50 9.15 22.17
CA VAL A 597 -14.45 10.05 22.84
C VAL A 597 -13.89 10.51 24.19
N ARG A 598 -13.34 9.60 24.99
CA ARG A 598 -12.68 9.91 26.27
C ARG A 598 -11.45 10.82 26.08
N LYS A 599 -10.59 10.56 25.09
CA LYS A 599 -9.46 11.44 24.75
C LYS A 599 -9.92 12.85 24.37
N ASN A 600 -10.98 12.97 23.57
CA ASN A 600 -11.55 14.25 23.18
C ASN A 600 -12.17 14.99 24.38
N TYR A 601 -12.89 14.29 25.26
CA TYR A 601 -13.39 14.88 26.51
C TYR A 601 -12.26 15.33 27.44
N TYR A 602 -11.19 14.56 27.59
CA TYR A 602 -10.02 15.01 28.37
C TYR A 602 -9.33 16.20 27.70
N LEU A 603 -9.16 16.23 26.38
CA LEU A 603 -8.63 17.40 25.68
C LEU A 603 -9.49 18.64 25.97
N CYS A 604 -10.80 18.57 25.74
CA CYS A 604 -11.72 19.66 26.03
C CYS A 604 -11.70 20.08 27.51
N PHE A 605 -11.64 19.12 28.44
CA PHE A 605 -11.59 19.40 29.87
C PHE A 605 -10.24 19.98 30.32
N THR A 606 -9.11 19.57 29.72
CA THR A 606 -7.81 20.23 29.94
C THR A 606 -7.76 21.61 29.32
N PHE A 607 -8.41 21.83 28.17
CA PHE A 607 -8.51 23.16 27.55
C PHE A 607 -9.39 24.09 28.41
N TRP A 608 -10.47 23.55 28.98
CA TRP A 608 -11.36 24.25 29.90
C TRP A 608 -10.68 24.56 31.25
N LEU A 609 -9.99 23.59 31.86
CA LEU A 609 -9.20 23.82 33.07
C LEU A 609 -8.02 24.77 32.84
N MET A 610 -7.33 24.71 31.70
CA MET A 610 -6.31 25.71 31.37
C MET A 610 -6.95 27.10 31.22
N HIS A 611 -8.14 27.21 30.64
CA HIS A 611 -8.85 28.49 30.55
C HIS A 611 -9.21 29.04 31.94
N ASP A 612 -9.69 28.19 32.85
CA ASP A 612 -10.07 28.58 34.21
C ASP A 612 -8.83 28.87 35.10
N GLU A 613 -7.76 28.09 35.02
CA GLU A 613 -6.50 28.37 35.74
C GLU A 613 -5.85 29.68 35.28
N TRP A 614 -5.92 30.02 33.99
CA TRP A 614 -5.49 31.34 33.50
C TRP A 614 -6.36 32.48 34.04
N THR A 615 -7.66 32.27 34.28
CA THR A 615 -8.47 33.28 34.99
C THR A 615 -8.12 33.41 36.48
N CYS A 616 -7.82 32.31 37.17
CA CYS A 616 -7.40 32.35 38.58
C CYS A 616 -6.01 32.99 38.80
N VAL A 617 -5.07 32.81 37.86
CA VAL A 617 -3.76 33.48 37.93
C VAL A 617 -3.87 34.99 37.67
N LEU A 618 -4.87 35.43 36.90
CA LEU A 618 -5.13 36.85 36.64
C LEU A 618 -5.81 37.60 37.82
N GLU A 619 -6.53 36.92 38.73
CA GLU A 619 -7.06 37.56 39.95
C GLU A 619 -6.04 37.75 41.08
N ILE A 620 -4.80 37.24 40.94
CA ILE A 620 -3.72 37.42 41.93
C ILE A 620 -2.71 38.52 41.48
N VAL A 621 -2.88 39.10 40.29
CA VAL A 621 -1.95 40.11 39.71
C VAL A 621 -2.68 41.36 39.19
N VAL A 622 -3.73 41.81 39.90
CA VAL A 622 -4.41 43.11 39.71
C VAL A 622 -4.49 43.88 41.01
#